data_AF-A0A9E2JDV4-F1
#
_entry.id   AF-A0A9E2JDV4-F1
#
_cell.length_a   1.000
_cell.length_b   1.000
_cell.length_c   1.000
_cell.angle_alpha   90.00
_cell.angle_beta   90.00
_cell.angle_gamma   90.00
#
_symmetry.space_group_name_H-M   'P 1'
#
loop_
_entity.id
_entity.type
_entity.pdbx_description
1 polymer ?
#
loop_
_entity_poly.entity_id
_entity_poly.type
_entity_poly.pdbx_seq_one_letter_code
_entity_poly.pdbx_strand_id
1 'polypeptide(L)'
;MADLTSADVVVVVQPPDRDVGHGALMKNLTLARITFGDGALTYPAGGIPLPGIGSFGFLRQLQFVAIQGAADGFVYKYDPDNHKLKIFTQGLVTGSTPAAVNENGALVENSAGAEGAVRLPNTVADTTYDLGGLIELPATIAPAATTLTLLMFGE
;
A
#
# COMPACT_ATOMS: atom_id res chain seq x y z
N MET A 1 10.21 -9.67 -14.25
CA MET A 1 10.73 -9.68 -12.87
C MET A 1 9.85 -10.63 -12.07
N ALA A 2 10.35 -11.18 -10.97
CA ALA A 2 9.50 -12.00 -10.11
C ALA A 2 8.63 -11.09 -9.25
N ASP A 3 7.39 -11.51 -9.04
CA ASP A 3 6.44 -10.80 -8.18
C ASP A 3 6.70 -11.13 -6.71
N LEU A 4 6.40 -10.19 -5.82
CA LEU A 4 6.37 -10.44 -4.38
C LEU A 4 5.41 -11.58 -4.05
N THR A 5 5.87 -12.51 -3.24
CA THR A 5 5.07 -13.61 -2.71
C THR A 5 4.89 -13.49 -1.21
N SER A 6 4.06 -14.34 -0.62
CA SER A 6 3.93 -14.40 0.84
C SER A 6 5.25 -14.75 1.55
N ALA A 7 6.21 -15.38 0.86
CA ALA A 7 7.51 -15.69 1.43
C ALA A 7 8.40 -14.44 1.59
N ASP A 8 8.12 -13.39 0.82
CA ASP A 8 8.85 -12.12 0.82
C ASP A 8 8.27 -11.12 1.85
N VAL A 9 7.24 -11.53 2.58
CA VAL A 9 6.61 -10.74 3.65
C VAL A 9 7.08 -11.26 5.00
N VAL A 10 7.86 -10.44 5.69
CA VAL A 10 8.33 -10.73 7.04
C VAL A 10 7.28 -10.25 8.03
N VAL A 11 6.84 -11.14 8.93
CA VAL A 11 5.86 -10.83 9.99
C VAL A 11 6.53 -10.89 11.33
N VAL A 12 6.36 -9.82 12.12
CA VAL A 12 6.84 -9.73 13.50
C VAL A 12 5.65 -9.43 14.42
N VAL A 13 5.38 -10.35 15.33
CA VAL A 13 4.43 -10.17 16.44
C VAL A 13 5.21 -10.32 17.74
N GLN A 14 5.36 -9.24 18.48
CA GLN A 14 6.04 -9.30 19.78
C GLN A 14 5.11 -9.97 20.80
N PRO A 15 5.63 -10.69 21.82
CA PRO A 15 4.81 -11.27 22.87
C PRO A 15 3.78 -10.32 23.53
N PRO A 16 4.10 -9.05 23.87
CA PRO A 16 3.12 -8.13 24.44
C PRO A 16 2.05 -7.66 23.44
N ASP A 17 2.31 -7.78 22.14
CA ASP A 17 1.43 -7.34 21.06
C ASP A 17 0.43 -8.45 20.66
N ARG A 18 0.50 -9.63 21.29
CA ARG A 18 -0.36 -10.78 21.02
C ARG A 18 -1.51 -10.85 22.01
N ASP A 19 -2.73 -11.01 21.51
CA ASP A 19 -3.95 -11.11 22.32
C ASP A 19 -4.08 -9.97 23.36
N VAL A 20 -3.92 -8.73 22.90
CA VAL A 20 -3.96 -7.52 23.72
C VAL A 20 -5.32 -7.34 24.43
N GLY A 21 -6.37 -7.98 23.91
CA GLY A 21 -7.72 -7.99 24.49
C GLY A 21 -7.92 -8.98 25.64
N HIS A 22 -6.98 -9.92 25.84
CA HIS A 22 -6.91 -10.92 26.92
C HIS A 22 -8.28 -11.41 27.44
N GLY A 23 -9.05 -12.09 26.59
CA GLY A 23 -10.34 -12.69 26.94
C GLY A 23 -11.49 -11.72 27.30
N ALA A 24 -11.21 -10.43 27.52
CA ALA A 24 -12.23 -9.38 27.69
C ALA A 24 -12.95 -9.10 26.36
N LEU A 25 -12.22 -9.29 25.25
CA LEU A 25 -12.77 -9.41 23.92
C LEU A 25 -12.96 -10.91 23.64
N MET A 26 -14.14 -11.34 23.20
CA MET A 26 -14.38 -12.73 22.77
C MET A 26 -13.59 -13.11 21.48
N LYS A 27 -12.64 -12.26 21.07
CA LYS A 27 -11.83 -12.33 19.85
C LYS A 27 -10.40 -11.93 20.21
N ASN A 28 -9.43 -12.55 19.56
CA ASN A 28 -8.02 -12.20 19.68
C ASN A 28 -7.78 -10.86 19.01
N LEU A 29 -7.03 -10.00 19.69
CA LEU A 29 -6.56 -8.72 19.17
C LEU A 29 -5.03 -8.74 19.08
N THR A 30 -4.48 -8.65 17.88
CA THR A 30 -3.02 -8.72 17.65
C THR A 30 -2.53 -7.47 16.94
N LEU A 31 -1.43 -6.91 17.43
CA LEU A 31 -0.62 -5.93 16.72
C LEU A 31 0.54 -6.66 16.03
N ALA A 32 0.59 -6.60 14.70
CA ALA A 32 1.72 -7.14 13.94
C ALA A 32 2.43 -6.05 13.17
N ARG A 33 3.74 -6.23 13.00
CA ARG A 33 4.52 -5.46 12.05
C ARG A 33 4.82 -6.34 10.86
N ILE A 34 4.55 -5.85 9.66
CA ILE A 34 4.93 -6.53 8.42
C ILE A 34 5.96 -5.70 7.68
N THR A 35 6.93 -6.36 7.08
CA THR A 35 7.90 -5.74 6.18
C THR A 35 7.89 -6.48 4.85
N PHE A 36 7.82 -5.73 3.76
CA PHE A 36 7.82 -6.24 2.39
C PHE A 36 8.55 -5.27 1.47
N GLY A 37 8.82 -5.71 0.24
CA GLY A 37 9.49 -4.91 -0.77
C GLY A 37 11.01 -4.86 -0.56
N ASP A 38 11.71 -4.79 -1.67
CA ASP A 38 13.18 -4.74 -1.74
C ASP A 38 13.66 -3.83 -2.89
N GLY A 39 12.72 -3.18 -3.60
CA GLY A 39 12.99 -2.42 -4.82
C GLY A 39 13.36 -3.26 -6.05
N ALA A 40 13.32 -4.60 -5.96
CA ALA A 40 13.68 -5.52 -7.04
C ALA A 40 12.52 -6.44 -7.46
N LEU A 41 11.67 -6.88 -6.54
CA LEU A 41 10.47 -7.67 -6.81
C LEU A 41 9.28 -6.79 -7.14
N THR A 42 8.47 -7.23 -8.11
CA THR A 42 7.32 -6.46 -8.60
C THR A 42 6.07 -6.64 -7.75
N TYR A 43 5.23 -5.61 -7.74
CA TYR A 43 3.92 -5.65 -7.12
C TYR A 43 3.03 -6.70 -7.84
N PRO A 44 2.46 -7.68 -7.13
CA PRO A 44 1.67 -8.73 -7.77
C PRO A 44 0.29 -8.23 -8.18
N ALA A 45 -0.28 -8.81 -9.24
CA ALA A 45 -1.63 -8.49 -9.66
C ALA A 45 -2.66 -8.70 -8.52
N GLY A 46 -3.40 -7.63 -8.20
CA GLY A 46 -4.43 -7.63 -7.17
C GLY A 46 -3.92 -7.63 -5.72
N GLY A 47 -2.64 -7.33 -5.48
CA GLY A 47 -2.08 -7.18 -4.13
C GLY A 47 -1.00 -8.18 -3.76
N ILE A 48 -0.24 -7.81 -2.73
CA ILE A 48 0.82 -8.61 -2.12
C ILE A 48 0.15 -9.70 -1.26
N PRO A 49 0.37 -11.01 -1.55
CA PRO A 49 -0.12 -12.08 -0.70
C PRO A 49 0.47 -12.01 0.71
N LEU A 50 -0.38 -12.06 1.73
CA LEU A 50 0.10 -12.14 3.11
C LEU A 50 0.39 -13.59 3.51
N PRO A 51 1.33 -13.82 4.45
CA PRO A 51 1.53 -15.14 5.05
C PRO A 51 0.25 -15.65 5.71
N GLY A 52 0.06 -16.97 5.80
CA GLY A 52 -1.14 -17.54 6.40
C GLY A 52 -1.45 -16.98 7.79
N ILE A 53 -2.74 -16.91 8.15
CA ILE A 53 -3.24 -16.27 9.38
C ILE A 53 -2.56 -16.73 10.68
N GLY A 54 -2.03 -17.97 10.70
CA GLY A 54 -1.26 -18.51 11.82
C GLY A 54 0.03 -17.74 12.12
N SER A 55 0.66 -17.11 11.11
CA SER A 55 1.84 -16.24 11.28
C SER A 55 1.51 -14.99 12.10
N PHE A 56 0.23 -14.61 12.16
CA PHE A 56 -0.28 -13.49 12.95
C PHE A 56 -0.89 -13.93 14.29
N GLY A 57 -0.84 -15.22 14.62
CA GLY A 57 -1.36 -15.76 15.88
C GLY A 57 -2.86 -16.08 15.88
N PHE A 58 -3.52 -16.14 14.73
CA PHE A 58 -4.93 -16.55 14.60
C PHE A 58 -5.05 -18.02 14.19
N LEU A 59 -6.09 -18.71 14.66
CA LEU A 59 -6.26 -20.15 14.45
C LEU A 59 -7.33 -20.49 13.41
N ARG A 60 -8.36 -19.66 13.27
CA ARG A 60 -9.58 -19.94 12.49
C ARG A 60 -9.85 -18.86 11.46
N GLN A 61 -9.84 -17.60 11.85
CA GLN A 61 -10.24 -16.52 10.95
C GLN A 61 -9.65 -15.16 11.36
N LEU A 62 -9.34 -14.36 10.34
CA LEU A 62 -9.06 -12.94 10.47
C LEU A 62 -10.31 -12.18 10.02
N GLN A 63 -10.92 -11.42 10.93
CA GLN A 63 -12.18 -10.73 10.65
C GLN A 63 -11.96 -9.30 10.17
N PHE A 64 -10.97 -8.62 10.74
CA PHE A 64 -10.72 -7.21 10.46
C PHE A 64 -9.24 -6.87 10.60
N VAL A 65 -8.78 -5.95 9.74
CA VAL A 65 -7.42 -5.40 9.75
C VAL A 65 -7.51 -3.89 9.61
N ALA A 66 -7.01 -3.17 10.61
CA ALA A 66 -6.71 -1.75 10.51
C ALA A 66 -5.21 -1.59 10.24
N ILE A 67 -4.87 -0.82 9.22
CA ILE A 67 -3.49 -0.61 8.79
C ILE A 67 -3.08 0.81 9.17
N GLN A 68 -2.00 0.93 9.94
CA GLN A 68 -1.27 2.18 10.05
C GLN A 68 -0.31 2.28 8.87
N GLY A 69 -0.63 3.16 7.93
CA GLY A 69 0.16 3.39 6.71
C GLY A 69 1.55 3.94 7.01
N ALA A 70 2.45 3.81 6.03
CA ALA A 70 3.76 4.44 6.04
C ALA A 70 3.69 5.89 5.53
N ALA A 71 4.73 6.69 5.81
CA ALA A 71 4.86 8.06 5.34
C ALA A 71 5.40 8.13 3.89
N ASP A 72 4.91 7.28 3.01
CA ASP A 72 5.37 7.10 1.62
C ASP A 72 4.37 7.63 0.58
N GLY A 73 3.24 8.18 1.03
CA GLY A 73 2.19 8.70 0.15
C GLY A 73 1.29 7.62 -0.46
N PHE A 74 1.46 6.36 -0.08
CA PHE A 74 0.55 5.28 -0.49
C PHE A 74 -0.57 5.06 0.51
N VAL A 75 -1.69 4.57 0.00
CA VAL A 75 -2.83 4.13 0.81
C VAL A 75 -2.88 2.61 0.77
N TYR A 76 -2.88 2.01 1.96
CA TYR A 76 -2.86 0.56 2.12
C TYR A 76 -4.25 0.06 2.49
N LYS A 77 -4.69 -1.01 1.83
CA LYS A 77 -5.96 -1.68 2.14
C LYS A 77 -5.77 -3.18 2.20
N TYR A 78 -6.50 -3.82 3.09
CA TYR A 78 -6.55 -5.28 3.19
C TYR A 78 -7.72 -5.82 2.37
N ASP A 79 -7.47 -6.83 1.55
CA ASP A 79 -8.46 -7.62 0.82
C ASP A 79 -8.73 -8.91 1.61
N PRO A 80 -9.87 -9.01 2.32
CA PRO A 80 -10.20 -10.17 3.14
C PRO A 80 -10.53 -11.42 2.32
N ASP A 81 -11.02 -11.27 1.09
CA ASP A 81 -11.45 -12.40 0.25
C ASP A 81 -10.23 -13.16 -0.30
N ASN A 82 -9.16 -12.42 -0.61
CA ASN A 82 -7.95 -12.98 -1.20
C ASN A 82 -6.75 -13.06 -0.24
N HIS A 83 -6.90 -12.55 1.00
CA HIS A 83 -5.84 -12.42 1.98
C HIS A 83 -4.60 -11.66 1.44
N LYS A 84 -4.86 -10.50 0.82
CA LYS A 84 -3.84 -9.67 0.17
C LYS A 84 -3.78 -8.26 0.76
N LEU A 85 -2.58 -7.68 0.75
CA LEU A 85 -2.37 -6.26 0.97
C LEU A 85 -2.37 -5.54 -0.39
N LYS A 86 -3.30 -4.62 -0.58
CA LYS A 86 -3.38 -3.76 -1.78
C LYS A 86 -2.76 -2.40 -1.49
N ILE A 87 -1.95 -1.94 -2.44
CA ILE A 87 -1.31 -0.62 -2.40
C ILE A 87 -2.02 0.27 -3.42
N PHE A 88 -2.42 1.45 -2.98
CA PHE A 88 -3.06 2.46 -3.80
C PHE A 88 -2.23 3.72 -3.85
N THR A 89 -2.17 4.33 -5.02
CA THR A 89 -1.52 5.62 -5.25
C THR A 89 -2.52 6.60 -5.84
N GLN A 90 -2.25 7.91 -5.72
CA GLN A 90 -3.02 8.91 -6.45
C GLN A 90 -2.76 8.70 -7.95
N GLY A 91 -3.80 8.35 -8.68
CA GLY A 91 -3.70 8.04 -10.09
C GLY A 91 -3.83 9.27 -10.97
N LEU A 92 -3.01 9.36 -12.01
CA LEU A 92 -3.32 10.12 -13.21
C LEU A 92 -3.11 9.18 -14.40
N VAL A 93 -4.18 8.84 -15.12
CA VAL A 93 -4.10 8.07 -16.37
C VAL A 93 -4.20 9.06 -17.53
N THR A 94 -3.15 9.15 -18.35
CA THR A 94 -3.17 9.93 -19.58
C THR A 94 -3.73 9.07 -20.73
N GLY A 95 -4.49 9.70 -21.64
CA GLY A 95 -4.98 9.02 -22.85
C GLY A 95 -3.85 8.67 -23.82
N SER A 96 -4.09 7.72 -24.73
CA SER A 96 -3.09 7.23 -25.69
C SER A 96 -2.80 8.18 -26.85
N THR A 97 -3.52 9.31 -26.96
CA THR A 97 -3.33 10.31 -28.02
C THR A 97 -2.37 11.41 -27.53
N PRO A 98 -1.22 11.61 -28.17
CA PRO A 98 -0.35 12.75 -27.86
C PRO A 98 -1.09 14.07 -28.12
N ALA A 99 -1.09 14.98 -27.15
CA ALA A 99 -1.46 16.36 -27.42
C ALA A 99 -0.33 17.05 -28.22
N ALA A 100 -0.68 18.07 -29.02
CA ALA A 100 0.32 19.01 -29.55
C ALA A 100 1.11 19.63 -28.38
N VAL A 101 2.36 20.05 -28.63
CA VAL A 101 3.31 20.55 -27.62
C VAL A 101 2.59 21.46 -26.62
N ASN A 102 2.58 21.04 -25.36
CA ASN A 102 1.93 21.77 -24.30
C ASN A 102 2.93 22.77 -23.71
N GLU A 103 3.00 23.94 -24.32
CA GLU A 103 3.99 24.98 -23.96
C GLU A 103 3.59 25.77 -22.70
N ASN A 104 2.32 25.75 -22.28
CA ASN A 104 1.82 26.52 -21.14
C ASN A 104 1.30 25.61 -20.02
N GLY A 105 1.93 25.66 -18.83
CA GLY A 105 1.49 24.94 -17.62
C GLY A 105 2.64 24.66 -16.65
N ALA A 106 2.35 24.49 -15.36
CA ALA A 106 3.37 24.12 -14.36
C ALA A 106 3.78 22.64 -14.49
N LEU A 107 5.04 22.33 -14.16
CA LEU A 107 5.52 20.95 -14.01
C LEU A 107 5.02 20.39 -12.68
N VAL A 108 4.70 19.09 -12.66
CA VAL A 108 4.34 18.40 -11.42
C VAL A 108 5.61 18.11 -10.62
N GLU A 109 5.64 18.52 -9.35
CA GLU A 109 6.68 18.09 -8.42
C GLU A 109 6.46 16.63 -8.00
N ASN A 110 7.53 15.85 -7.98
CA ASN A 110 7.52 14.52 -7.39
C ASN A 110 7.52 14.61 -5.85
N SER A 111 7.41 13.45 -5.19
CA SER A 111 7.42 13.37 -3.72
C SER A 111 8.71 13.84 -3.04
N ALA A 112 9.76 14.16 -3.81
CA ALA A 112 11.01 14.75 -3.33
C ALA A 112 11.12 16.26 -3.63
N GLY A 113 10.05 16.91 -4.12
CA GLY A 113 10.02 18.33 -4.47
C GLY A 113 10.79 18.67 -5.75
N ALA A 114 11.09 17.68 -6.60
CA ALA A 114 11.72 17.90 -7.89
C ALA A 114 10.69 17.89 -9.01
N GLU A 115 10.74 18.87 -9.91
CA GLU A 115 9.89 18.93 -11.09
C GLU A 115 10.11 17.72 -12.01
N GLY A 116 9.05 16.98 -12.33
CA GLY A 116 9.05 15.78 -13.18
C GLY A 116 8.26 15.98 -14.47
N ALA A 117 8.51 15.12 -15.47
CA ALA A 117 8.12 15.23 -16.89
C ALA A 117 6.63 15.46 -17.24
N VAL A 118 5.73 15.60 -16.26
CA VAL A 118 4.31 15.85 -16.46
C VAL A 118 4.04 17.36 -16.41
N ARG A 119 3.51 17.91 -17.51
CA ARG A 119 2.98 19.28 -17.57
C ARG A 119 1.47 19.24 -17.47
N LEU A 120 0.90 20.00 -16.52
CA LEU A 120 -0.55 20.18 -16.42
C LEU A 120 -0.92 21.51 -17.10
N PRO A 121 -1.53 21.51 -18.31
CA PRO A 121 -1.97 22.74 -18.94
C PRO A 121 -2.99 23.49 -18.11
N ASN A 122 -2.95 24.82 -18.19
CA ASN A 122 -3.93 25.72 -17.55
C ASN A 122 -4.02 25.56 -16.02
N THR A 123 -2.95 25.08 -15.38
CA THR A 123 -2.80 25.15 -13.93
C THR A 123 -2.19 26.48 -13.50
N VAL A 124 -2.55 26.92 -12.30
CA VAL A 124 -1.96 28.07 -11.63
C VAL A 124 -0.74 27.58 -10.85
N ALA A 125 0.33 28.36 -10.84
CA ALA A 125 1.51 28.08 -10.00
C ALA A 125 1.12 28.00 -8.52
N ASP A 126 1.86 27.20 -7.74
CA ASP A 126 1.66 27.05 -6.29
C ASP A 126 0.23 26.66 -5.87
N THR A 127 -0.49 25.92 -6.73
CA THR A 127 -1.87 25.49 -6.50
C THR A 127 -1.97 23.96 -6.43
N THR A 128 -2.67 23.45 -5.41
CA THR A 128 -2.94 22.01 -5.25
C THR A 128 -4.15 21.58 -6.08
N TYR A 129 -4.01 20.50 -6.84
CA TYR A 129 -5.07 19.92 -7.67
C TYR A 129 -5.43 18.50 -7.20
N ASP A 130 -6.73 18.19 -7.17
CA ASP A 130 -7.19 16.81 -7.02
C ASP A 130 -7.18 16.13 -8.40
N LEU A 131 -6.35 15.11 -8.56
CA LEU A 131 -6.18 14.37 -9.82
C LEU A 131 -7.14 13.17 -9.92
N GLY A 132 -8.04 13.02 -8.95
CA GLY A 132 -9.09 12.01 -8.95
C GLY A 132 -8.86 10.89 -7.95
N GLY A 133 -9.59 9.80 -8.15
CA GLY A 133 -9.60 8.66 -7.24
C GLY A 133 -8.26 7.92 -7.18
N LEU A 134 -8.07 7.19 -6.09
CA LEU A 134 -6.95 6.27 -5.93
C LEU A 134 -7.03 5.13 -6.94
N ILE A 135 -5.88 4.79 -7.54
CA ILE A 135 -5.73 3.60 -8.39
C ILE A 135 -4.82 2.59 -7.71
N GLU A 136 -5.04 1.30 -7.98
CA GLU A 136 -4.16 0.25 -7.48
C GLU A 136 -2.77 0.38 -8.13
N LEU A 137 -1.73 0.11 -7.33
CA LEU A 137 -0.35 0.17 -7.79
C LEU A 137 -0.15 -0.75 -9.02
N PRO A 138 0.45 -0.27 -10.12
CA PRO A 138 0.66 -1.10 -11.30
C PRO A 138 1.61 -2.27 -11.02
N ALA A 139 1.35 -3.43 -11.62
CA ALA A 139 2.17 -4.62 -11.45
C ALA A 139 3.61 -4.50 -12.00
N THR A 140 3.91 -3.42 -12.71
CA THR A 140 5.27 -3.11 -13.20
C THR A 140 6.15 -2.42 -12.16
N ILE A 141 5.59 -1.99 -11.03
CA ILE A 141 6.32 -1.26 -9.99
C ILE A 141 6.92 -2.23 -8.99
N ALA A 142 8.19 -2.02 -8.65
CA ALA A 142 8.85 -2.68 -7.53
C ALA A 142 8.81 -1.76 -6.30
N PRO A 143 7.99 -2.05 -5.28
CA PRO A 143 7.93 -1.22 -4.08
C PRO A 143 9.26 -1.30 -3.32
N ALA A 144 9.69 -0.16 -2.78
CA ALA A 144 10.80 -0.10 -1.84
C ALA A 144 10.47 -0.88 -0.56
N ALA A 145 11.49 -1.14 0.27
CA ALA A 145 11.29 -1.81 1.54
C ALA A 145 10.41 -0.94 2.47
N THR A 146 9.22 -1.45 2.78
CA THR A 146 8.21 -0.76 3.59
C THR A 146 7.81 -1.60 4.78
N THR A 147 7.70 -0.96 5.95
CA THR A 147 7.19 -1.58 7.18
C THR A 147 5.86 -0.95 7.58
N LEU A 148 4.85 -1.77 7.85
CA LEU A 148 3.52 -1.35 8.28
C LEU A 148 3.17 -1.98 9.62
N THR A 149 2.38 -1.26 10.42
CA THR A 149 1.77 -1.80 11.64
C THR A 149 0.31 -2.13 11.38
N LEU A 150 -0.09 -3.37 11.65
CA LEU A 150 -1.43 -3.90 11.46
C LEU A 150 -2.05 -4.20 12.82
N LEU A 151 -3.20 -3.59 13.09
CA LEU A 151 -4.07 -3.98 14.19
C LEU A 151 -5.11 -4.96 13.64
N MET A 152 -5.10 -6.18 14.17
CA MET A 152 -5.84 -7.31 13.62
C MET A 152 -6.77 -7.92 14.66
N PHE A 153 -7.99 -8.25 14.23
CA PHE A 153 -9.02 -8.86 15.06
C PHE A 153 -9.47 -10.19 14.44
N GLY A 154 -9.54 -11.25 15.25
CA GLY A 154 -9.85 -12.59 14.76
C GLY A 154 -9.99 -13.65 15.84
N GLU A 155 -9.96 -14.92 15.42
CA GLU A 155 -9.93 -16.13 16.27
C GLU A 155 -8.84 -17.08 15.78
#